data_AF-B3JGH6-F1
#
_entry.id   AF-B3JGH6-F1
#
_cell.length_a   1.000
_cell.length_b   1.000
_cell.length_c   1.000
_cell.angle_alpha   90.00
_cell.angle_beta   90.00
_cell.angle_gamma   90.00
#
_symmetry.space_group_name_H-M   'P 1'
#
loop_
_entity.id
_entity.type
_entity.pdbx_description
1 polymer ?
#
loop_
_entity_poly.entity_id
_entity_poly.type
_entity_poly.pdbx_seq_one_letter_code
_entity_poly.pdbx_strand_id
1 'polypeptide(L)'
;MFKLIDKDNWKRKPYFDHYFSQIRCTYSITVNIDISGIIAFKNKSRSKLYPLLIYVLTKAVNNHEEFRTAINDKGELGVWDTLLPCYTVFHEENETFSNLWTEWNDDLIVFLSNYERDIEMFGGNYGIDAKPDTPANTFPISSLP
;
A
#
# COMPACT_ATOMS: atom_id res chain seq x y z
N MET A 1 3.70 1.47 -14.82
CA MET A 1 3.05 0.81 -15.98
C MET A 1 2.32 -0.43 -15.50
N PHE A 2 1.39 -0.96 -16.30
CA PHE A 2 0.81 -2.28 -16.08
C PHE A 2 1.32 -3.23 -17.16
N LYS A 3 2.03 -4.28 -16.76
CA LYS A 3 2.61 -5.28 -17.66
C LYS A 3 1.72 -6.51 -17.71
N LEU A 4 1.20 -6.84 -18.90
CA LEU A 4 0.38 -8.02 -19.08
C LEU A 4 1.17 -9.29 -18.80
N ILE A 5 0.53 -10.23 -18.11
CA ILE A 5 1.05 -11.58 -17.89
C ILE A 5 0.66 -12.42 -19.11
N ASP A 6 1.67 -12.99 -19.77
CA ASP A 6 1.45 -14.07 -20.74
C ASP A 6 1.01 -15.32 -19.99
N LYS A 7 -0.31 -15.55 -19.95
CA LYS A 7 -0.90 -16.67 -19.22
C LYS A 7 -0.40 -18.01 -19.72
N ASP A 8 -0.12 -18.18 -21.01
CA ASP A 8 0.23 -19.48 -21.58
C ASP A 8 1.61 -19.96 -21.09
N ASN A 9 2.51 -19.02 -20.78
CA ASN A 9 3.84 -19.29 -20.24
C ASN A 9 3.96 -19.02 -18.73
N TRP A 10 2.88 -18.61 -18.06
CA TRP A 10 2.92 -18.25 -16.64
C TRP A 10 2.91 -19.50 -15.74
N LYS A 11 4.02 -19.72 -15.03
CA LYS A 11 4.19 -20.86 -14.09
C LYS A 11 3.05 -21.00 -13.07
N ARG A 12 2.39 -19.90 -12.70
CA ARG A 12 1.30 -19.89 -11.72
C ARG A 12 -0.08 -20.11 -12.35
N LYS A 13 -0.21 -20.26 -13.67
CA LYS A 13 -1.50 -20.40 -14.37
C LYS A 13 -2.42 -21.48 -13.75
N PRO A 14 -1.98 -22.74 -13.50
CA PRO A 14 -2.87 -23.75 -12.94
C PRO A 14 -3.41 -23.37 -11.55
N TYR A 15 -2.55 -22.78 -10.70
CA TYR A 15 -2.92 -22.36 -9.35
C TYR A 15 -3.82 -21.13 -9.36
N PHE A 16 -3.51 -20.15 -10.23
CA PHE A 16 -4.33 -18.97 -10.41
C PHE A 16 -5.72 -19.37 -10.91
N ASP A 17 -5.83 -20.20 -11.95
CA ASP A 17 -7.12 -20.62 -12.48
C ASP A 17 -7.96 -21.36 -11.42
N HIS A 18 -7.32 -22.21 -10.61
CA HIS A 18 -7.97 -22.92 -9.50
C HIS A 18 -8.48 -21.96 -8.41
N TYR A 19 -7.60 -21.15 -7.82
CA TYR A 19 -7.95 -20.30 -6.67
C TYR A 19 -8.65 -18.99 -7.04
N PHE A 20 -8.58 -18.56 -8.30
CA PHE A 20 -9.27 -17.35 -8.76
C PHE A 20 -10.66 -17.64 -9.34
N SER A 21 -10.84 -18.79 -10.02
CA SER A 21 -12.08 -19.09 -10.74
C SER A 21 -12.90 -20.22 -10.14
N GLN A 22 -12.26 -21.27 -9.60
CA GLN A 22 -12.96 -22.48 -9.14
C GLN A 22 -13.24 -22.44 -7.63
N ILE A 23 -12.23 -22.14 -6.83
CA ILE A 23 -12.30 -22.14 -5.36
C ILE A 23 -11.69 -20.84 -4.84
N ARG A 24 -12.47 -19.75 -4.91
CA ARG A 24 -12.04 -18.43 -4.43
C ARG A 24 -11.80 -18.47 -2.92
N CYS A 25 -10.57 -18.19 -2.51
CA CYS A 25 -10.20 -18.13 -1.11
C CYS A 25 -9.09 -17.10 -0.84
N THR A 26 -9.03 -16.65 0.41
CA THR A 26 -7.99 -15.78 0.96
C THR A 26 -7.59 -16.30 2.33
N TYR A 27 -6.37 -16.00 2.78
CA TYR A 27 -5.91 -16.30 4.13
C TYR A 27 -5.28 -15.06 4.76
N SER A 28 -5.28 -15.00 6.09
CA SER A 28 -4.66 -13.93 6.88
C SER A 28 -3.65 -14.52 7.86
N ILE A 29 -2.53 -13.82 8.06
CA ILE A 29 -1.49 -14.21 9.03
C ILE A 29 -1.19 -12.98 9.89
N THR A 30 -1.03 -13.19 11.20
CA THR A 30 -0.54 -12.18 12.14
C THR A 30 0.82 -12.61 12.68
N VAL A 31 1.80 -11.71 12.61
CA VAL A 31 3.14 -11.93 13.13
C VAL A 31 3.61 -10.71 13.91
N ASN A 32 4.39 -10.94 14.96
CA ASN A 32 5.08 -9.87 15.67
C ASN A 32 6.39 -9.56 14.95
N ILE A 33 6.59 -8.30 14.54
CA ILE A 33 7.80 -7.83 13.89
C ILE A 33 8.57 -6.97 14.89
N ASP A 34 9.85 -7.26 15.10
CA ASP A 34 10.72 -6.40 15.89
C ASP A 34 11.02 -5.10 15.13
N ILE A 35 10.50 -3.99 15.64
CA ILE A 35 10.67 -2.65 15.05
C ILE A 35 11.72 -1.81 15.79
N SER A 36 12.53 -2.39 16.68
CA SER A 36 13.52 -1.66 17.49
C SER A 36 14.46 -0.79 16.64
N GLY A 37 14.87 -1.28 15.47
CA GLY A 37 15.68 -0.51 14.51
C GLY A 37 14.96 0.71 13.94
N ILE A 38 13.65 0.59 13.64
CA ILE A 38 12.82 1.70 13.16
C ILE A 38 12.63 2.73 14.28
N ILE A 39 12.43 2.29 15.53
CA ILE A 39 12.32 3.19 16.69
C ILE A 39 13.63 3.95 16.91
N ALA A 40 14.79 3.29 16.82
CA ALA A 40 16.09 3.95 16.93
C ALA A 40 16.29 4.98 15.82
N PHE A 41 15.95 4.64 14.57
CA PHE A 41 16.02 5.57 13.43
C PHE A 41 15.10 6.77 13.64
N LYS A 42 13.82 6.52 13.96
CA LYS A 42 12.81 7.55 14.27
C LYS A 42 13.32 8.56 15.28
N ASN A 43 13.90 8.09 16.38
CA ASN A 43 14.40 8.96 17.45
C ASN A 43 15.60 9.80 17.00
N LYS A 44 16.48 9.24 16.17
CA LYS A 44 17.64 9.94 15.60
C LYS A 44 17.23 10.98 14.56
N SER A 45 16.29 10.64 13.67
CA SER A 45 15.83 11.51 12.56
C SER A 45 14.72 12.47 12.95
N ARG A 46 14.11 12.31 14.13
CA ARG A 46 12.91 13.03 14.60
C ARG A 46 11.70 12.87 13.67
N SER A 47 11.62 11.76 12.95
CA SER A 47 10.50 11.44 12.06
C SER A 47 9.30 10.89 12.84
N LYS A 48 8.11 10.86 12.23
CA LYS A 48 6.92 10.17 12.76
C LYS A 48 7.02 8.66 12.50
N LEU A 49 6.49 7.82 13.39
CA LEU A 49 6.57 6.36 13.26
C LEU A 49 5.75 5.85 12.07
N TYR A 50 4.50 6.30 11.94
CA TYR A 50 3.56 5.79 10.96
C TYR A 50 4.06 5.89 9.50
N PRO A 51 4.57 7.03 9.01
CA PRO A 51 5.10 7.09 7.64
C PRO A 51 6.35 6.23 7.43
N LEU A 52 7.15 5.96 8.47
CA LEU A 52 8.26 5.01 8.36
C LEU A 52 7.77 3.57 8.18
N LEU A 53 6.71 3.17 8.90
CA LEU A 53 6.10 1.86 8.73
C LEU A 53 5.46 1.72 7.35
N ILE A 54 4.73 2.75 6.89
CA ILE A 54 4.15 2.79 5.54
C ILE A 54 5.26 2.64 4.49
N TYR A 55 6.37 3.36 4.62
CA TYR A 55 7.51 3.25 3.70
C TYR A 55 8.05 1.81 3.63
N VAL A 56 8.34 1.20 4.78
CA VAL A 56 8.91 -0.16 4.83
C VAL A 56 7.95 -1.20 4.24
N LEU A 57 6.65 -1.11 4.55
CA LEU A 57 5.63 -1.98 3.95
C LEU A 57 5.55 -1.80 2.43
N THR A 58 5.52 -0.55 1.97
CA THR A 58 5.47 -0.23 0.54
C THR A 58 6.70 -0.73 -0.20
N LYS A 59 7.90 -0.57 0.38
CA LYS A 59 9.15 -1.09 -0.19
C LYS A 59 9.11 -2.62 -0.29
N ALA A 60 8.63 -3.31 0.74
CA ALA A 60 8.49 -4.75 0.73
C ALA A 60 7.50 -5.23 -0.35
N VAL A 61 6.33 -4.58 -0.46
CA VAL A 61 5.33 -4.85 -1.50
C VAL A 61 5.90 -4.64 -2.89
N ASN A 62 6.59 -3.53 -3.13
CA ASN A 62 7.15 -3.20 -4.44
C ASN A 62 8.30 -4.14 -4.87
N ASN A 63 9.01 -4.72 -3.91
CA ASN A 63 10.09 -5.68 -4.19
C ASN A 63 9.60 -7.08 -4.62
N HIS A 64 8.30 -7.37 -4.56
CA HIS A 64 7.75 -8.70 -4.88
C HIS A 64 6.62 -8.60 -5.91
N GLU A 65 6.75 -9.33 -7.02
CA GLU A 65 5.81 -9.29 -8.13
C GLU A 65 4.41 -9.81 -7.73
N GLU A 66 4.38 -10.82 -6.85
CA GLU A 66 3.15 -11.47 -6.39
C GLU A 66 2.21 -10.53 -5.62
N PHE A 67 2.74 -9.47 -4.99
CA PHE A 67 1.91 -8.44 -4.33
C PHE A 67 1.43 -7.36 -5.30
N ARG A 68 2.05 -7.27 -6.49
CA ARG A 68 1.70 -6.30 -7.54
C ARG A 68 0.89 -6.90 -8.69
N THR A 69 0.60 -8.19 -8.63
CA THR A 69 -0.21 -8.91 -9.61
C THR A 69 -1.68 -8.54 -9.40
N ALA A 70 -2.35 -8.07 -10.46
CA ALA A 70 -3.74 -7.62 -10.41
C ALA A 70 -4.49 -7.92 -11.71
N ILE A 71 -5.82 -7.76 -11.66
CA ILE A 71 -6.67 -7.61 -12.84
C ILE A 71 -6.93 -6.11 -12.99
N ASN A 72 -6.64 -5.53 -14.15
CA ASN A 72 -6.91 -4.11 -14.39
C ASN A 72 -8.41 -3.84 -14.68
N ASP A 73 -8.74 -2.57 -14.88
CA ASP A 73 -10.07 -2.06 -15.24
C ASP A 73 -10.64 -2.66 -16.55
N LYS A 74 -9.77 -3.15 -17.44
CA LYS A 74 -10.14 -3.84 -18.68
C LYS A 74 -10.34 -5.36 -18.50
N GLY A 75 -10.16 -5.89 -17.30
CA GLY A 75 -10.26 -7.32 -17.03
C GLY A 75 -8.99 -8.11 -17.40
N GLU A 76 -7.87 -7.44 -17.65
CA GLU A 76 -6.61 -8.06 -18.08
C GLU A 76 -5.73 -8.40 -16.88
N LEU A 77 -5.18 -9.62 -16.87
CA LEU A 77 -4.22 -10.06 -15.86
C LEU A 77 -2.82 -9.50 -16.14
N GLY A 78 -2.23 -8.88 -15.13
CA GLY A 78 -0.90 -8.29 -15.25
C GLY A 78 -0.29 -7.93 -13.91
N VAL A 79 0.82 -7.20 -13.97
CA VAL A 79 1.60 -6.75 -12.83
C VAL A 79 1.81 -5.24 -12.95
N TRP A 80 1.49 -4.50 -11.90
CA TRP A 80 1.86 -3.09 -11.79
C TRP A 80 3.36 -2.96 -11.55
N ASP A 81 4.06 -2.03 -12.21
CA ASP A 81 5.49 -1.77 -11.92
C ASP A 81 5.71 -1.37 -10.46
N THR A 82 4.82 -0.53 -9.94
CA THR A 82 4.83 -0.05 -8.57
C THR A 82 3.39 0.07 -8.07
N LEU A 83 3.22 -0.15 -6.77
CA LEU A 83 2.01 0.18 -6.02
C LEU A 83 2.26 1.36 -5.10
N LEU A 84 1.19 2.12 -4.88
CA LEU A 84 1.13 3.28 -3.99
C LEU A 84 0.44 2.89 -2.68
N PRO A 85 0.95 3.32 -1.51
CA PRO A 85 0.26 3.07 -0.25
C PRO A 85 -1.00 3.93 -0.16
N CYS A 86 -2.10 3.32 0.26
CA CYS A 86 -3.33 4.00 0.67
C CYS A 86 -3.60 3.66 2.13
N TYR A 87 -3.54 4.65 3.02
CA TYR A 87 -3.50 4.44 4.46
C TYR A 87 -4.56 5.24 5.22
N THR A 88 -4.89 4.74 6.42
CA THR A 88 -5.92 5.35 7.28
C THR A 88 -5.38 6.56 8.05
N VAL A 89 -6.13 7.67 8.06
CA VAL A 89 -5.91 8.86 8.88
C VAL A 89 -7.10 9.00 9.83
N PHE A 90 -6.84 9.05 11.14
CA PHE A 90 -7.88 9.13 12.17
C PHE A 90 -8.20 10.60 12.51
N HIS A 91 -9.49 10.89 12.68
CA HIS A 91 -10.03 12.20 13.06
C HIS A 91 -10.51 12.14 14.51
N GLU A 92 -9.75 12.71 15.43
CA GLU A 92 -10.04 12.65 16.87
C GLU A 92 -11.34 13.38 17.23
N GLU A 93 -11.71 14.40 16.47
CA GLU A 93 -12.84 15.29 16.76
C GLU A 93 -14.19 14.60 16.69
N ASN A 94 -14.31 13.54 15.88
CA ASN A 94 -15.56 12.82 15.66
C ASN A 94 -15.41 11.30 15.63
N GLU A 95 -14.25 10.79 16.02
CA GLU A 95 -13.94 9.35 16.10
C GLU A 95 -14.14 8.62 14.76
N THR A 96 -13.89 9.30 13.64
CA THR A 96 -13.95 8.72 12.29
C THR A 96 -12.55 8.60 11.66
N PHE A 97 -12.47 8.04 10.45
CA PHE A 97 -11.21 7.98 9.70
C PHE A 97 -11.44 8.22 8.21
N SER A 98 -10.36 8.55 7.52
CA SER A 98 -10.26 8.68 6.07
C SER A 98 -9.17 7.79 5.51
N ASN A 99 -9.28 7.44 4.23
CA ASN A 99 -8.20 6.88 3.44
C ASN A 99 -7.47 7.98 2.68
N LEU A 100 -6.15 7.87 2.62
CA LEU A 100 -5.29 8.79 1.90
C LEU A 100 -4.15 8.04 1.22
N TRP A 101 -3.85 8.37 -0.03
CA TRP A 101 -2.77 7.74 -0.78
C TRP A 101 -1.59 8.71 -0.99
N THR A 102 -0.37 8.20 -0.92
CA THR A 102 0.87 8.96 -1.16
C THR A 102 1.60 8.43 -2.38
N GLU A 103 2.18 9.34 -3.17
CA GLU A 103 3.04 8.96 -4.30
C GLU A 103 4.30 8.23 -3.80
N TRP A 104 4.55 7.04 -4.35
CA TRP A 104 5.68 6.20 -3.96
C TRP A 104 6.99 6.76 -4.50
N ASN A 105 8.03 6.74 -3.66
CA ASN A 105 9.41 6.94 -4.07
C ASN A 105 10.33 6.01 -3.27
N ASP A 106 11.33 5.41 -3.91
CA ASP A 106 12.26 4.54 -3.21
C ASP A 106 13.23 5.31 -2.30
N ASP A 107 13.47 6.60 -2.59
CA ASP A 107 14.15 7.50 -1.68
C ASP A 107 13.24 7.84 -0.50
N LEU A 108 13.68 7.48 0.71
CA LEU A 108 12.92 7.69 1.95
C LEU A 108 12.59 9.17 2.18
N ILE A 109 13.52 10.09 1.91
CA ILE A 109 13.30 11.52 2.18
C ILE A 109 12.25 12.08 1.21
N VAL A 110 12.29 11.67 -0.05
CA VAL A 110 11.27 12.05 -1.03
C VAL A 110 9.90 11.49 -0.63
N PHE A 111 9.85 10.21 -0.22
CA PHE A 111 8.60 9.61 0.24
C PHE A 111 8.01 10.32 1.46
N LEU A 112 8.84 10.62 2.48
CA LEU A 112 8.39 11.35 3.67
C LEU A 112 7.89 12.75 3.31
N SER A 113 8.54 13.44 2.39
CA SER A 113 8.08 14.76 1.92
C SER A 113 6.74 14.68 1.18
N ASN A 114 6.52 13.65 0.36
CA ASN A 114 5.23 13.43 -0.30
C ASN A 114 4.12 13.15 0.73
N TYR A 115 4.39 12.27 1.70
CA TYR A 115 3.45 11.97 2.79
C TYR A 115 3.08 13.22 3.59
N GLU A 116 4.06 14.03 3.97
CA GLU A 116 3.82 15.25 4.76
C GLU A 116 2.96 16.25 4.00
N ARG A 117 3.25 16.45 2.70
CA ARG A 117 2.44 17.31 1.83
C ARG A 117 1.00 16.82 1.73
N ASP A 118 0.80 15.52 1.54
CA ASP A 118 -0.55 14.95 1.44
C ASP A 118 -1.32 15.06 2.76
N ILE A 119 -0.68 14.85 3.91
CA ILE A 119 -1.30 15.08 5.22
C ILE A 119 -1.64 16.55 5.45
N GLU A 120 -0.75 17.47 5.07
CA GLU A 120 -1.01 18.91 5.20
C GLU A 120 -2.20 19.37 4.35
N MET A 121 -2.31 18.85 3.13
CA MET A 121 -3.35 19.25 2.18
C MET A 121 -4.69 18.57 2.41
N PHE A 122 -4.69 17.29 2.82
CA PHE A 122 -5.90 16.46 2.83
C PHE A 122 -6.16 15.79 4.18
N GLY A 123 -5.23 15.83 5.14
CA GLY A 123 -5.36 15.15 6.42
C GLY A 123 -6.50 15.68 7.30
N GLY A 124 -6.96 16.92 7.06
CA GLY A 124 -8.13 17.51 7.72
C GLY A 124 -9.44 17.35 6.94
N ASN A 125 -9.43 16.64 5.81
CA ASN A 125 -10.63 16.42 5.02
C ASN A 125 -11.42 15.24 5.59
N TYR A 126 -12.66 15.50 5.96
CA TYR A 126 -13.60 14.48 6.41
C TYR A 126 -14.24 13.77 5.21
N GLY A 127 -14.29 12.44 5.25
CA GLY A 127 -14.84 11.59 4.20
C GLY A 127 -14.03 10.30 4.04
N ILE A 128 -14.60 9.27 3.42
CA ILE A 128 -13.89 8.00 3.26
C ILE A 128 -12.63 8.16 2.40
N ASP A 129 -12.70 8.95 1.32
CA ASP A 129 -11.55 9.25 0.46
C ASP A 129 -11.19 10.73 0.60
N ALA A 130 -10.19 11.03 1.45
CA ALA A 130 -9.82 12.41 1.78
C ALA A 130 -9.05 13.12 0.66
N LYS A 131 -8.24 12.34 -0.08
CA LYS A 131 -7.52 12.78 -1.28
C LYS A 131 -8.23 12.20 -2.51
N PRO A 132 -8.68 13.03 -3.46
CA PRO A 132 -9.40 12.57 -4.64
C PRO A 132 -8.52 11.73 -5.57
N ASP A 133 -9.17 11.15 -6.58
CA ASP A 133 -8.51 10.47 -7.71
C ASP A 133 -7.55 9.33 -7.32
N THR A 134 -7.98 8.51 -6.35
CA THR A 134 -7.22 7.33 -5.89
C THR A 134 -6.78 6.45 -7.07
N PRO A 135 -5.46 6.26 -7.28
CA PRO A 135 -4.97 5.48 -8.40
C PRO A 135 -5.35 3.99 -8.29
N ALA A 136 -5.54 3.36 -9.46
CA ALA A 136 -5.89 1.94 -9.56
C ALA A 136 -4.80 0.98 -9.01
N ASN A 137 -3.55 1.45 -8.90
CA ASN A 137 -2.40 0.70 -8.42
C ASN A 137 -2.09 1.04 -6.94
N THR A 138 -3.12 1.07 -6.10
CA THR A 138 -2.97 1.28 -4.65
C THR A 138 -3.11 -0.02 -3.86
N PHE A 139 -2.57 -0.04 -2.63
CA PHE A 139 -2.83 -1.12 -1.67
C PHE A 139 -3.13 -0.55 -0.28
N PRO A 140 -4.04 -1.18 0.50
CA PRO A 140 -4.47 -0.65 1.77
C PRO A 140 -3.46 -0.92 2.90
N ILE A 141 -3.27 0.07 3.77
CA ILE A 141 -2.55 -0.04 5.05
C ILE A 141 -3.42 0.56 6.14
N SER A 142 -3.73 -0.20 7.18
CA SER A 142 -4.45 0.32 8.35
C SER A 142 -3.59 0.22 9.60
N SER A 143 -3.87 1.06 10.60
CA SER A 143 -3.21 1.03 11.90
C SER A 143 -4.24 1.19 13.01
N LEU A 144 -4.11 0.32 14.01
CA LEU A 144 -4.77 0.43 15.31
C LEU A 144 -3.64 0.62 16.34
N PRO A 145 -3.28 1.88 16.67
CA PRO A 145 -2.12 2.18 17.50
C PRO A 145 -2.32 1.83 18.99
#